data_AF-A0A5K1EE59-F1
#
_entry.id   AF-A0A5K1EE59-F1
#
_cell.length_a   1.000
_cell.length_b   1.000
_cell.length_c   1.000
_cell.angle_alpha   90.00
_cell.angle_beta   90.00
_cell.angle_gamma   90.00
#
_symmetry.space_group_name_H-M   'P 1'
#
loop_
_entity.id
_entity.type
_entity.pdbx_description
1 polymer ?
#
loop_
_entity_poly.entity_id
_entity_poly.type
_entity_poly.pdbx_seq_one_letter_code
_entity_poly.pdbx_strand_id
1 'polypeptide(L)' 'LDGRHVVFGKILSGMDVVYKIEAEGRQSGKPKSKVIIADSGELPL' A
#
# COMPACT_ATOMS: atom_id res chain seq x y z
N LEU A 1 6.23 14.46 6.27
CA LEU A 1 6.52 13.16 6.95
C LEU A 1 7.96 13.15 7.45
N ASP A 2 8.88 13.78 6.73
CA ASP A 2 10.29 13.93 7.11
C ASP A 2 10.47 14.50 8.52
N GLY A 3 11.39 13.90 9.28
CA GLY A 3 11.66 14.24 10.68
C GLY A 3 10.60 13.75 11.69
N ARG A 4 9.45 13.24 11.23
CA ARG A 4 8.38 12.70 12.10
C ARG A 4 8.04 11.23 11.83
N HIS A 5 8.37 10.70 10.65
CA HIS A 5 8.09 9.33 10.24
C HIS A 5 9.38 8.69 9.72
N VAL A 6 9.70 7.52 10.26
CA VAL A 6 10.89 6.75 9.86
C VAL A 6 10.53 5.92 8.64
N VAL A 7 11.27 6.10 7.54
CA VAL A 7 11.15 5.27 6.34
C VAL A 7 11.95 3.99 6.56
N PHE A 8 11.29 2.83 6.47
CA PHE A 8 11.89 1.52 6.76
C PHE A 8 11.93 0.55 5.57
N GLY A 9 11.44 0.95 4.40
CA GLY A 9 11.40 0.07 3.23
C GLY A 9 10.94 0.78 1.96
N LYS A 10 11.09 0.08 0.83
CA LYS A 10 10.59 0.51 -0.48
C LYS A 10 9.97 -0.66 -1.22
N ILE A 11 9.03 -0.36 -2.10
CA ILE A 11 8.38 -1.37 -2.94
C ILE A 11 9.39 -1.84 -3.99
N LEU A 12 9.59 -3.16 -4.10
CA LEU A 12 10.47 -3.77 -5.11
C LEU A 12 9.71 -4.17 -6.38
N SER A 13 8.44 -4.56 -6.26
CA SER A 13 7.58 -5.02 -7.34
C SER A 13 6.10 -4.76 -6.98
N GLY A 14 5.22 -4.72 -7.98
CA GLY A 14 3.77 -4.61 -7.78
C GLY A 14 3.26 -3.17 -7.56
N MET A 15 3.96 -2.15 -8.08
CA MET A 15 3.51 -0.76 -7.96
C MET A 15 2.15 -0.53 -8.67
N ASP A 16 1.84 -1.31 -9.71
CA ASP A 16 0.54 -1.29 -10.38
C ASP A 16 -0.61 -1.68 -9.44
N VAL A 17 -0.37 -2.62 -8.52
CA VAL A 17 -1.36 -3.00 -7.49
C VAL A 17 -1.60 -1.83 -6.54
N VAL A 18 -0.54 -1.12 -6.14
CA VAL A 18 -0.67 0.07 -5.29
C VAL A 18 -1.50 1.15 -5.97
N TYR A 19 -1.29 1.40 -7.27
CA TYR A 19 -2.11 2.35 -8.02
C TYR A 19 -3.58 1.91 -8.13
N LYS A 20 -3.85 0.61 -8.29
CA LYS A 20 -5.24 0.10 -8.26
C LYS A 20 -5.89 0.31 -6.88
N ILE A 21 -5.14 0.10 -5.79
CA ILE A 21 -5.63 0.36 -4.43
C ILE A 21 -5.92 1.86 -4.23
N GLU A 22 -5.07 2.74 -4.73
CA GLU A 22 -5.26 4.19 -4.67
C GLU A 22 -6.52 4.64 -5.43
N ALA A 23 -6.81 4.04 -6.59
CA ALA A 23 -8.00 4.35 -7.40
C ALA A 23 -9.34 4.04 -6.67
N GLU A 24 -9.31 3.06 -5.76
CA GLU A 24 -10.44 2.74 -4.88
C GLU A 24 -10.60 3.75 -3.72
N GLY A 25 -9.63 4.65 -3.53
CA GLY A 25 -9.68 5.72 -2.56
C GLY A 25 -10.73 6.79 -2.86
N ARG A 26 -10.99 7.62 -1.84
CA ARG A 26 -11.79 8.85 -1.94
C ARG A 26 -11.07 9.96 -1.18
N GLN A 27 -11.37 11.22 -1.52
CA GLN A 27 -10.78 12.38 -0.84
C GLN A 27 -11.06 12.39 0.68
N SER A 28 -12.17 11.77 1.11
CA SER A 28 -12.50 11.62 2.54
C SER A 28 -11.69 10.55 3.27
N GLY A 29 -10.80 9.82 2.58
CA GLY A 29 -10.02 8.71 3.12
C GLY A 29 -10.78 7.39 3.26
N LYS A 30 -12.11 7.38 3.09
CA LYS A 30 -12.91 6.14 3.11
C LYS A 30 -12.89 5.48 1.73
N PRO A 31 -12.43 4.22 1.59
CA PRO A 31 -12.38 3.56 0.30
C PRO A 31 -13.79 3.26 -0.24
N LYS A 32 -13.92 3.22 -1.57
CA LYS A 32 -15.15 2.84 -2.31
C LYS A 32 -15.50 1.38 -2.08
N SER A 33 -14.47 0.54 -2.05
CA SER A 33 -14.55 -0.92 -1.98
C SER A 33 -13.63 -1.43 -0.87
N LYS A 34 -13.92 -2.62 -0.32
CA LYS A 34 -13.01 -3.24 0.65
C LYS A 34 -11.76 -3.74 -0.06
N VAL A 35 -10.60 -3.20 0.32
CA VAL A 35 -9.29 -3.70 -0.09
C VAL A 35 -8.72 -4.49 1.09
N ILE A 36 -8.41 -5.77 0.89
CA ILE A 36 -7.90 -6.67 1.93
C ILE A 36 -6.57 -7.28 1.51
N ILE A 37 -5.66 -7.48 2.47
CA ILE A 37 -4.49 -8.32 2.27
C ILE A 37 -4.96 -9.75 2.51
N ALA A 38 -5.13 -10.49 1.42
CA ALA A 38 -5.64 -11.87 1.48
C ALA A 38 -4.57 -12.85 1.98
N ASP A 39 -3.29 -12.59 1.67
CA ASP A 39 -2.14 -13.40 2.05
C ASP A 39 -0.88 -12.53 2.10
N SER A 40 0.08 -12.91 2.95
CA SER A 40 1.35 -12.19 3.12
C SER A 40 2.44 -13.12 3.65
N GLY A 41 3.68 -12.91 3.22
CA GLY A 41 4.83 -13.68 3.67
C GLY A 41 6.16 -12.98 3.34
N GLU A 42 7.25 -13.67 3.64
CA GLU A 42 8.61 -13.21 3.40
C GLU A 42 9.17 -13.94 2.17
N LEU A 43 9.83 -13.22 1.27
CA LEU A 43 10.54 -13.87 0.17
C LEU A 43 11.87 -14.44 0.70
N PRO A 44 12.26 -15.66 0.29
CA PRO A 44 13.58 -16.19 0.59
C PRO A 44 14.66 -15.25 0.07
N LEU A 45 15.75 -15.15 0.83
CA LEU A 45 16.95 -14.38 0.45
C LEU A 45 17.70 -15.01 -0.72
#